data_AF-W4SMQ3-F1
#
_entry.id   AF-W4SMQ3-F1
#
_cell.length_a   1.000
_cell.length_b   1.000
_cell.length_c   1.000
_cell.angle_alpha   90.00
_cell.angle_beta   90.00
_cell.angle_gamma   90.00
#
_symmetry.space_group_name_H-M   'P 1'
#
loop_
_entity.id
_entity.type
_entity.pdbx_description
1 polymer ?
#
loop_
_entity_poly.entity_id
_entity_poly.type
_entity_poly.pdbx_seq_one_letter_code
_entity_poly.pdbx_strand_id
1 'polypeptide(L)'
;MFVPGVSTGEQHGVPDVMRGEETQLVGLIAALGDGEHVACLPGTHSKWAQIAHGQLTGFATVMTGELYAVLRQHSILGKLMQDEPADLDTDAFAQGVDRSAAPGGLSHHLFGARTLGLFDRLTATALPSYLSGLLIGHELREHRGTHATVHLVGSPGLAQRYALALTQLGVQTQLHREDLAATGLFALARQRGLA
;
A
#
# COMPACT_ATOMS: atom_id res chain seq x y z
N MET A 1 21.55 -3.47 -20.27
CA MET A 1 20.20 -3.03 -20.66
C MET A 1 19.50 -2.56 -19.40
N PHE A 2 18.76 -1.44 -19.45
CA PHE A 2 17.91 -1.01 -18.35
C PHE A 2 16.45 -1.22 -18.74
N VAL A 3 15.63 -1.69 -17.81
CA VAL A 3 14.17 -1.71 -17.98
C VAL A 3 13.68 -0.27 -17.79
N PRO A 4 12.88 0.27 -18.73
CA PRO A 4 12.29 1.59 -18.55
C PRO A 4 11.23 1.55 -17.45
N GLY A 5 11.03 2.69 -16.76
CA GLY A 5 9.84 2.86 -15.92
C GLY A 5 8.58 2.96 -16.78
N VAL A 6 7.42 2.98 -16.13
CA VAL A 6 6.12 3.09 -16.79
C VAL A 6 5.43 4.37 -16.36
N SER A 7 4.79 5.04 -17.31
CA SER A 7 3.83 6.11 -17.04
C SER A 7 2.46 5.70 -17.54
N THR A 8 1.40 6.15 -16.87
CA THR A 8 0.03 6.06 -17.38
C THR A 8 -0.46 7.44 -17.78
N GLY A 9 -1.46 7.48 -18.68
CA GLY A 9 -2.05 8.73 -19.16
C GLY A 9 -2.75 9.52 -18.04
N GLU A 10 -3.37 10.64 -18.41
CA GLU A 10 -4.11 11.51 -17.50
C GLU A 10 -5.32 10.78 -16.89
N GLN A 11 -5.14 10.13 -15.73
CA GLN A 11 -6.27 9.77 -14.86
C GLN A 11 -6.81 11.09 -14.31
N HIS A 12 -8.00 11.50 -14.78
CA HIS A 12 -8.60 12.78 -14.41
C HIS A 12 -7.72 14.02 -14.67
N GLY A 13 -6.91 14.01 -15.74
CA GLY A 13 -6.06 15.15 -16.09
C GLY A 13 -4.67 15.12 -15.46
N VAL A 14 -4.31 14.08 -14.68
CA VAL A 14 -3.03 14.00 -13.96
C VAL A 14 -2.30 12.70 -14.34
N PRO A 15 -1.03 12.77 -14.80
CA PRO A 15 -0.24 11.60 -15.11
C PRO A 15 0.31 10.93 -13.83
N ASP A 16 0.61 9.64 -13.94
CA ASP A 16 1.26 8.87 -12.87
C ASP A 16 2.48 8.10 -13.40
N VAL A 17 3.44 7.80 -12.53
CA VAL A 17 4.72 7.16 -12.87
C VAL A 17 5.12 6.10 -11.85
N MET A 18 5.81 5.05 -12.32
CA MET A 18 6.51 4.09 -11.47
C MET A 18 7.88 3.72 -12.06
N ARG A 19 8.81 3.32 -11.20
CA ARG A 19 10.16 2.91 -11.61
C ARG A 19 10.76 1.93 -10.62
N GLY A 20 10.89 0.69 -11.05
CA GLY A 20 11.24 -0.49 -10.25
C GLY A 20 10.07 -1.46 -10.16
N GLU A 21 8.89 -0.96 -9.77
CA GLU A 21 7.68 -1.75 -9.54
C GLU A 21 7.20 -2.46 -10.83
N GLU A 22 7.47 -1.89 -12.01
CA GLU A 22 7.11 -2.51 -13.28
C GLU A 22 7.75 -3.89 -13.48
N THR A 23 8.96 -4.11 -12.94
CA THR A 23 9.62 -5.41 -13.04
C THR A 23 8.94 -6.47 -12.19
N GLN A 24 8.45 -6.09 -11.00
CA GLN A 24 7.65 -6.96 -10.15
C GLN A 24 6.31 -7.29 -10.81
N LEU A 25 5.68 -6.30 -11.45
CA LEU A 25 4.42 -6.48 -12.18
C LEU A 25 4.58 -7.42 -13.38
N VAL A 26 5.67 -7.33 -14.15
CA VAL A 26 5.93 -8.29 -15.23
C VAL A 26 6.03 -9.72 -14.70
N GLY A 27 6.75 -9.91 -13.59
CA GLY A 27 6.83 -11.22 -12.92
C GLY A 27 5.46 -11.71 -12.44
N LEU A 28 4.67 -10.81 -11.85
CA LEU A 28 3.33 -11.12 -11.37
C LEU A 28 2.39 -11.52 -12.51
N ILE A 29 2.32 -10.71 -13.57
CA ILE A 29 1.44 -10.94 -14.74
C ILE A 29 1.68 -12.33 -15.33
N ALA A 30 2.93 -12.79 -15.40
CA ALA A 30 3.25 -14.12 -15.89
C ALA A 30 2.75 -15.28 -15.00
N ALA A 31 2.51 -15.01 -13.71
CA ALA A 31 1.98 -15.97 -12.74
C ALA A 31 0.45 -15.87 -12.57
N LEU A 32 -0.19 -14.83 -13.11
CA LEU A 32 -1.64 -14.66 -13.09
C LEU A 32 -2.29 -15.43 -14.26
N GLY A 33 -3.54 -15.85 -14.05
CA GLY A 33 -4.38 -16.38 -15.12
C GLY A 33 -4.89 -15.26 -16.04
N ASP A 34 -5.63 -15.64 -17.08
CA ASP A 34 -6.40 -14.66 -17.85
C ASP A 34 -7.56 -14.11 -17.00
N GLY A 35 -7.86 -12.82 -17.13
CA GLY A 35 -8.86 -12.13 -16.35
C GLY A 35 -8.47 -10.72 -15.92
N GLU A 36 -9.27 -10.15 -15.02
CA GLU A 36 -9.06 -8.84 -14.41
C GLU A 36 -8.54 -8.99 -12.97
N HIS A 37 -7.45 -8.30 -12.68
CA HIS A 37 -6.72 -8.39 -11.42
C HIS A 37 -6.35 -7.00 -10.92
N VAL A 38 -6.23 -6.86 -9.60
CA VAL A 38 -5.64 -5.69 -8.95
C VAL A 38 -4.45 -6.10 -8.11
N ALA A 39 -3.33 -5.41 -8.29
CA ALA A 39 -2.15 -5.59 -7.49
C ALA A 39 -1.88 -4.32 -6.68
N CYS A 40 -1.64 -4.47 -5.38
CA CYS A 40 -1.12 -3.42 -4.52
C CYS A 40 0.33 -3.74 -4.20
N LEU A 41 1.22 -2.77 -4.42
CA LEU A 41 2.64 -2.85 -4.12
C LEU A 41 2.98 -1.83 -3.03
N PRO A 42 2.83 -2.19 -1.74
CA PRO A 42 3.04 -1.27 -0.64
C PRO A 42 4.48 -0.78 -0.53
N GLY A 43 4.66 0.49 -0.17
CA GLY A 43 5.98 1.06 0.09
C GLY A 43 5.90 2.49 0.58
N THR A 44 6.98 3.26 0.41
CA THR A 44 6.96 4.73 0.58
C THR A 44 5.86 5.35 -0.28
N HIS A 45 5.73 4.86 -1.51
CA HIS A 45 4.67 5.18 -2.45
C HIS A 45 4.03 3.89 -2.94
N SER A 46 2.89 3.52 -2.35
CA SER A 46 2.13 2.35 -2.76
C SER A 46 1.70 2.48 -4.21
N LYS A 47 1.82 1.41 -5.00
CA LYS A 47 1.27 1.35 -6.36
C LYS A 47 0.04 0.44 -6.39
N TRP A 48 -1.04 0.94 -6.96
CA TRP A 48 -2.25 0.17 -7.27
C TRP A 48 -2.32 -0.06 -8.76
N ALA A 49 -1.97 -1.26 -9.22
CA ALA A 49 -1.93 -1.63 -10.62
C ALA A 49 -3.17 -2.42 -11.04
N GLN A 50 -3.79 -2.00 -12.14
CA GLN A 50 -4.88 -2.70 -12.81
C GLN A 50 -4.30 -3.57 -13.92
N ILE A 51 -4.61 -4.85 -13.89
CA ILE A 51 -4.13 -5.83 -14.86
C ILE A 51 -5.34 -6.48 -15.52
N ALA A 52 -5.40 -6.47 -16.85
CA ALA A 52 -6.44 -7.16 -17.60
C ALA A 52 -5.80 -7.89 -18.79
N HIS A 53 -6.20 -9.15 -19.00
CA HIS A 53 -5.78 -9.95 -20.14
C HIS A 53 -4.25 -9.98 -20.35
N GLY A 54 -3.53 -10.18 -19.24
CA GLY A 54 -2.06 -10.24 -19.24
C GLY A 54 -1.37 -8.88 -19.50
N GLN A 55 -2.07 -7.76 -19.35
CA GLN A 55 -1.52 -6.42 -19.58
C GLN A 55 -1.78 -5.48 -18.41
N LEU A 56 -0.82 -4.61 -18.12
CA LEU A 56 -1.01 -3.46 -17.22
C LEU A 56 -1.86 -2.41 -17.95
N THR A 57 -3.09 -2.18 -17.48
CA THR A 57 -4.03 -1.24 -18.12
C THR A 57 -4.05 0.14 -17.48
N GLY A 58 -3.60 0.24 -16.23
CA GLY A 58 -3.55 1.50 -15.50
C GLY A 58 -2.94 1.30 -14.12
N PHE A 59 -2.59 2.40 -13.47
CA PHE A 59 -2.20 2.37 -12.07
C PHE A 59 -2.41 3.71 -11.39
N ALA A 60 -2.38 3.70 -10.06
CA ALA A 60 -2.37 4.88 -9.21
C ALA A 60 -1.27 4.77 -8.14
N THR A 61 -0.64 5.88 -7.82
CA THR A 61 0.37 6.01 -6.76
C THR A 61 -0.22 6.70 -5.55
N VAL A 62 0.00 6.11 -4.37
CA VAL A 62 -0.47 6.63 -3.09
C VAL A 62 0.71 6.80 -2.14
N MET A 63 0.89 8.00 -1.60
CA MET A 63 2.04 8.34 -0.76
C MET A 63 1.88 7.95 0.72
N THR A 64 1.20 6.85 1.01
CA THR A 64 0.85 6.42 2.38
C THR A 64 2.06 6.21 3.28
N GLY A 65 3.10 5.55 2.79
CA GLY A 65 4.32 5.32 3.56
C GLY A 65 5.09 6.61 3.85
N GLU A 66 5.21 7.50 2.85
CA GLU A 66 5.82 8.82 3.02
C GLU A 66 5.02 9.68 4.01
N LEU A 67 3.70 9.74 3.85
CA LEU A 67 2.84 10.52 4.72
C LEU A 67 2.90 10.01 6.17
N TYR A 68 2.92 8.69 6.37
CA TYR A 68 3.15 8.09 7.70
C TYR A 68 4.46 8.58 8.32
N ALA A 69 5.57 8.54 7.57
CA ALA A 69 6.88 8.96 8.05
C ALA A 69 6.90 10.46 8.41
N VAL A 70 6.38 11.31 7.53
CA VAL A 70 6.31 12.76 7.74
C VAL A 70 5.44 13.11 8.96
N LEU A 71 4.28 12.47 9.11
CA LEU A 71 3.39 12.75 10.24
C LEU A 71 3.97 12.27 11.57
N ARG A 72 4.74 11.18 11.57
CA ARG A 72 5.42 10.69 12.77
C ARG A 72 6.63 11.55 13.13
N GLN A 73 7.41 12.02 12.16
CA GLN A 73 8.71 12.66 12.43
C GLN A 73 8.64 14.19 12.46
N HIS A 74 7.71 14.80 11.73
CA HIS A 74 7.72 16.23 11.45
C HIS A 74 6.39 16.93 11.73
N SER A 75 5.39 16.21 12.24
CA SER A 75 4.09 16.77 12.63
C SER A 75 3.89 16.75 14.14
N ILE A 76 2.91 17.54 14.59
CA ILE A 76 2.43 17.56 15.97
C ILE A 76 1.86 16.20 16.43
N LEU A 77 1.49 15.33 15.49
CA LEU A 77 1.01 13.97 15.78
C LEU A 77 2.12 13.12 16.42
N GLY A 78 3.31 13.15 15.83
CA GLY A 78 4.49 12.42 16.31
C GLY A 78 4.93 12.75 17.73
N LYS A 79 4.66 13.97 18.22
CA LYS A 79 5.08 14.41 19.56
C LYS A 79 4.47 13.61 20.73
N LEU A 80 3.46 12.78 20.49
CA LEU A 80 2.87 11.89 21.48
C LEU A 80 3.22 10.42 21.25
N MET A 81 3.98 10.12 20.20
CA MET A 81 4.38 8.78 19.83
C MET A 81 5.78 8.48 20.36
N GLN A 82 6.05 7.22 20.68
CA GLN A 82 7.41 6.79 20.97
C GLN A 82 8.26 6.78 19.69
N ASP A 83 9.51 7.24 19.77
CA ASP A 83 10.44 7.33 18.64
C ASP A 83 10.99 5.96 18.21
N GLU A 84 11.20 5.05 19.15
CA GLU A 84 11.69 3.71 18.85
C GLU A 84 10.66 2.87 18.08
N PRO A 85 11.10 1.98 17.17
CA PRO A 85 10.22 1.02 16.53
C PRO A 85 9.61 0.12 17.61
N ALA A 86 8.29 0.19 17.76
CA ALA A 86 7.52 -0.77 18.53
C ALA A 86 7.00 -1.88 17.60
N ASP A 87 6.77 -3.05 18.17
CA ASP A 87 6.02 -4.12 17.50
C ASP A 87 4.63 -3.61 17.09
N LEU A 88 4.05 -4.25 16.07
CA LEU A 88 2.71 -3.92 15.62
C LEU A 88 1.70 -4.22 16.73
N ASP A 89 1.06 -3.16 17.25
CA ASP A 89 -0.14 -3.28 18.07
C ASP A 89 -1.33 -3.49 17.13
N THR A 90 -1.78 -4.75 17.02
CA THR A 90 -2.83 -5.16 16.08
C THR A 90 -4.18 -4.54 16.41
N ASP A 91 -4.47 -4.30 17.69
CA ASP A 91 -5.76 -3.74 18.12
C ASP A 91 -5.82 -2.24 17.81
N ALA A 92 -4.74 -1.51 18.10
CA ALA A 92 -4.64 -0.11 17.73
C ALA A 92 -4.64 0.07 16.20
N PHE A 93 -3.94 -0.81 15.47
CA PHE A 93 -3.98 -0.84 14.01
C PHE A 93 -5.40 -1.03 13.48
N ALA A 94 -6.13 -2.04 13.98
CA ALA A 94 -7.50 -2.32 13.59
C ALA A 94 -8.44 -1.14 13.88
N GLN A 95 -8.28 -0.47 15.03
CA GLN A 95 -9.03 0.76 15.34
C GLN A 95 -8.78 1.88 14.32
N GLY A 96 -7.54 2.01 13.83
CA GLY A 96 -7.21 2.96 12.76
C GLY A 96 -7.91 2.62 11.45
N VAL A 97 -7.87 1.33 11.06
CA VAL A 97 -8.55 0.83 9.85
C VAL A 97 -10.06 1.07 9.94
N ASP A 98 -10.69 0.83 11.07
CA ASP A 98 -12.12 1.11 11.28
C ASP A 98 -12.42 2.60 11.21
N ARG A 99 -11.56 3.43 11.83
CA ARG A 99 -11.74 4.90 11.80
C ARG A 99 -11.77 5.45 10.39
N SER A 100 -11.02 4.86 9.44
CA SER A 100 -11.04 5.30 8.04
C SER A 100 -12.43 5.25 7.38
N ALA A 101 -13.38 4.45 7.89
CA ALA A 101 -14.75 4.38 7.38
C ALA A 101 -15.67 5.48 7.94
N ALA A 102 -15.26 6.17 9.01
CA ALA A 102 -16.08 7.18 9.65
C ALA A 102 -16.21 8.45 8.77
N PRO A 103 -17.29 9.24 8.93
CA PRO A 103 -17.39 10.54 8.29
C PRO A 103 -16.34 11.52 8.87
N GLY A 104 -15.83 12.43 8.03
CA GLY A 104 -14.93 13.52 8.45
C GLY A 104 -13.65 13.66 7.61
N GLY A 105 -13.33 12.65 6.80
CA GLY A 105 -12.19 12.69 5.88
C GLY A 105 -10.82 12.59 6.57
N LEU A 106 -9.77 12.46 5.77
CA LEU A 106 -8.43 12.13 6.25
C LEU A 106 -7.88 13.15 7.25
N SER A 107 -7.94 14.45 6.95
CA SER A 107 -7.35 15.50 7.80
C SER A 107 -7.95 15.53 9.21
N HIS A 108 -9.27 15.37 9.33
CA HIS A 108 -9.94 15.25 10.63
C HIS A 108 -9.50 14.00 11.40
N HIS A 109 -9.42 12.86 10.71
CA HIS A 109 -9.03 11.60 11.34
C HIS A 109 -7.58 11.61 11.81
N LEU A 110 -6.68 12.25 11.05
CA LEU A 110 -5.29 12.47 11.42
C LEU A 110 -5.17 13.26 12.72
N PHE A 111 -5.92 14.36 12.86
CA PHE A 111 -5.94 15.10 14.13
C PHE A 111 -6.53 14.27 15.27
N GLY A 112 -7.46 13.37 14.95
CA GLY A 112 -8.00 12.36 15.87
C GLY A 112 -6.90 11.54 16.56
N ALA A 113 -5.86 11.11 15.84
CA ALA A 113 -4.73 10.39 16.42
C ALA A 113 -4.07 11.17 17.57
N ARG A 114 -3.87 12.48 17.39
CA ARG A 114 -3.32 13.34 18.46
C ARG A 114 -4.28 13.43 19.65
N THR A 115 -5.58 13.61 19.40
CA THR A 115 -6.55 13.71 20.49
C THR A 115 -6.66 12.41 21.29
N LEU A 116 -6.57 11.25 20.65
CA LEU A 116 -6.57 9.96 21.36
C LEU A 116 -5.38 9.84 22.31
N GLY A 117 -4.21 10.35 21.92
CA GLY A 117 -3.06 10.45 22.82
C GLY A 117 -3.25 11.45 23.95
N LEU A 118 -3.77 12.65 23.68
CA LEU A 118 -3.97 13.70 24.70
C LEU A 118 -4.99 13.32 25.78
N PHE A 119 -5.96 12.48 25.43
CA PHE A 119 -7.01 12.00 26.34
C PHE A 119 -6.72 10.60 26.89
N ASP A 120 -5.46 10.13 26.80
CA ASP A 120 -5.00 8.83 27.30
C ASP A 120 -5.87 7.65 26.83
N ARG A 121 -6.43 7.74 25.61
CA ARG A 121 -7.22 6.68 24.97
C ARG A 121 -6.35 5.70 24.19
N LEU A 122 -5.19 6.15 23.73
CA LEU A 122 -4.15 5.30 23.14
C LEU A 122 -2.79 5.68 23.73
N THR A 123 -1.96 4.68 24.00
CA THR A 123 -0.61 4.88 24.53
C THR A 123 0.33 5.41 23.44
N ALA A 124 1.46 5.99 23.87
CA ALA A 124 2.52 6.43 22.96
C ALA A 124 3.08 5.30 22.05
N THR A 125 3.01 4.04 22.50
CA THR A 125 3.44 2.85 21.74
C THR A 125 2.36 2.34 20.78
N ALA A 126 1.08 2.53 21.09
CA ALA A 126 -0.05 2.12 20.25
C ALA A 126 -0.36 3.12 19.12
N LEU A 127 -0.13 4.42 19.37
CA LEU A 127 -0.42 5.50 18.43
C LEU A 127 0.21 5.33 17.03
N PRO A 128 1.47 4.87 16.87
CA PRO A 128 2.04 4.57 15.55
C PRO A 128 1.25 3.50 14.78
N SER A 129 0.82 2.43 15.45
CA SER A 129 0.02 1.37 14.84
C SER A 129 -1.35 1.87 14.42
N TYR A 130 -2.01 2.69 15.26
CA TYR A 130 -3.26 3.37 14.91
C TYR A 130 -3.11 4.29 13.69
N LEU A 131 -2.08 5.13 13.65
CA LEU A 131 -1.83 6.01 12.51
C LEU A 131 -1.57 5.21 11.22
N SER A 132 -0.78 4.12 11.32
CA SER A 132 -0.53 3.22 10.19
C SER A 132 -1.81 2.58 9.67
N GLY A 133 -2.66 2.06 10.56
CA GLY A 133 -3.95 1.46 10.18
C GLY A 133 -4.91 2.49 9.59
N LEU A 134 -4.94 3.71 10.12
CA LEU A 134 -5.78 4.80 9.60
C LEU A 134 -5.42 5.18 8.17
N LEU A 135 -4.13 5.38 7.89
CA LEU A 135 -3.66 5.77 6.56
C LEU A 135 -3.88 4.65 5.53
N ILE A 136 -3.51 3.40 5.89
CA ILE A 136 -3.76 2.23 5.04
C ILE A 136 -5.25 2.06 4.81
N GLY A 137 -6.09 2.20 5.84
CA GLY A 137 -7.55 2.08 5.71
C GLY A 137 -8.15 3.07 4.71
N HIS A 138 -7.69 4.34 4.71
CA HIS A 138 -8.09 5.33 3.71
C HIS A 138 -7.65 4.90 2.30
N GLU A 139 -6.39 4.53 2.13
CA GLU A 139 -5.86 4.06 0.84
C GLU A 139 -6.67 2.87 0.29
N LEU A 140 -6.90 1.85 1.11
CA LEU A 140 -7.61 0.64 0.68
C LEU A 140 -9.04 0.95 0.24
N ARG A 141 -9.74 1.84 0.94
CA ARG A 141 -11.14 2.19 0.60
C ARG A 141 -11.25 2.97 -0.70
N GLU A 142 -10.24 3.77 -1.02
CA GLU A 142 -10.20 4.58 -2.24
C GLU A 142 -9.76 3.77 -3.46
N HIS A 143 -8.71 2.94 -3.33
CA HIS A 143 -8.04 2.37 -4.49
C HIS A 143 -8.34 0.90 -4.79
N ARG A 144 -8.88 0.11 -3.84
CA ARG A 144 -9.17 -1.32 -4.10
C ARG A 144 -10.30 -1.53 -5.11
N GLY A 145 -11.14 -0.52 -5.35
CA GLY A 145 -12.34 -0.63 -6.19
C GLY A 145 -13.34 -1.68 -5.68
N THR A 146 -13.83 -2.55 -6.56
CA THR A 146 -14.78 -3.63 -6.24
C THR A 146 -14.13 -5.03 -6.27
N HIS A 147 -12.80 -5.11 -6.37
CA HIS A 147 -12.11 -6.40 -6.48
C HIS A 147 -12.25 -7.22 -5.19
N ALA A 148 -12.64 -8.49 -5.35
CA ALA A 148 -12.78 -9.43 -4.24
C ALA A 148 -11.43 -9.91 -3.70
N THR A 149 -10.40 -9.91 -4.56
CA THR A 149 -9.04 -10.34 -4.23
C THR A 149 -8.04 -9.26 -4.63
N VAL A 150 -7.11 -8.95 -3.73
CA VAL A 150 -5.96 -8.06 -3.99
C VAL A 150 -4.67 -8.87 -3.94
N HIS A 151 -3.85 -8.73 -4.98
CA HIS A 151 -2.50 -9.30 -5.02
C HIS A 151 -1.51 -8.35 -4.34
N LEU A 152 -0.88 -8.78 -3.26
CA LEU A 152 0.09 -7.98 -2.50
C LEU A 152 1.51 -8.36 -2.89
N VAL A 153 2.31 -7.36 -3.29
CA VAL A 153 3.73 -7.55 -3.63
C VAL A 153 4.58 -6.55 -2.86
N GLY A 154 5.52 -7.02 -2.05
CA GLY A 154 6.41 -6.14 -1.29
C GLY A 154 6.97 -6.83 -0.05
N SER A 155 7.54 -6.03 0.85
CA SER A 155 8.20 -6.56 2.03
C SER A 155 7.27 -7.31 2.96
N PRO A 156 7.68 -8.45 3.54
CA PRO A 156 6.79 -9.31 4.32
C PRO A 156 6.04 -8.56 5.43
N GLY A 157 6.74 -7.69 6.16
CA GLY A 157 6.15 -6.93 7.25
C GLY A 157 5.09 -5.90 6.79
N LEU A 158 5.34 -5.20 5.67
CA LEU A 158 4.38 -4.23 5.15
C LEU A 158 3.21 -4.90 4.42
N ALA A 159 3.50 -5.93 3.62
CA ALA A 159 2.48 -6.75 2.97
C ALA A 159 1.54 -7.38 4.00
N GLN A 160 2.06 -7.84 5.15
CA GLN A 160 1.23 -8.37 6.24
C GLN A 160 0.29 -7.32 6.83
N ARG A 161 0.73 -6.06 7.01
CA ARG A 161 -0.15 -4.97 7.49
C ARG A 161 -1.29 -4.69 6.51
N TYR A 162 -0.99 -4.67 5.20
CA TYR A 162 -2.01 -4.53 4.17
C TYR A 162 -2.97 -5.72 4.15
N ALA A 163 -2.45 -6.95 4.32
CA ALA A 163 -3.28 -8.15 4.39
C ALA A 163 -4.22 -8.14 5.60
N LEU A 164 -3.75 -7.70 6.77
CA LEU A 164 -4.58 -7.52 7.97
C LEU A 164 -5.70 -6.52 7.73
N ALA A 165 -5.38 -5.34 7.18
CA ALA A 165 -6.37 -4.32 6.88
C ALA A 165 -7.39 -4.79 5.82
N LEU A 166 -6.95 -5.43 4.74
CA LEU A 166 -7.83 -5.99 3.72
C LEU A 166 -8.76 -7.08 4.27
N THR A 167 -8.24 -7.96 5.13
CA THR A 167 -9.04 -8.98 5.82
C THR A 167 -10.14 -8.36 6.67
N GLN A 168 -9.82 -7.29 7.42
CA GLN A 168 -10.78 -6.54 8.22
C GLN A 168 -11.86 -5.86 7.34
N LEU A 169 -11.51 -5.49 6.11
CA LEU A 169 -12.46 -4.98 5.10
C LEU A 169 -13.25 -6.09 4.38
N GLY A 170 -13.04 -7.36 4.73
CA GLY A 170 -13.70 -8.50 4.08
C GLY A 170 -13.18 -8.81 2.67
N VAL A 171 -11.94 -8.41 2.36
CA VAL A 171 -11.31 -8.58 1.05
C VAL A 171 -10.26 -9.69 1.13
N GLN A 172 -10.29 -10.60 0.16
CA GLN A 172 -9.29 -11.67 0.07
C GLN A 172 -7.95 -11.12 -0.39
N THR A 173 -6.86 -11.72 0.07
CA THR A 173 -5.51 -11.31 -0.30
C THR A 173 -4.67 -12.48 -0.74
N GLN A 174 -3.87 -12.26 -1.78
CA GLN A 174 -2.82 -13.20 -2.18
C GLN A 174 -1.48 -12.51 -2.04
N LEU A 175 -0.67 -12.97 -1.10
CA LEU A 175 0.69 -12.48 -0.92
C LEU A 175 1.62 -13.15 -1.93
N HIS A 176 2.39 -12.33 -2.63
CA HIS A 176 3.43 -12.78 -3.54
C HIS A 176 4.81 -12.48 -2.97
N ARG A 177 5.79 -13.25 -3.43
CA ARG A 177 7.17 -13.17 -2.99
C ARG A 177 7.85 -11.94 -3.60
N GLU A 178 8.82 -11.38 -2.88
CA GLU A 178 9.60 -10.23 -3.38
C GLU A 178 10.47 -10.57 -4.61
N ASP A 179 10.77 -11.85 -4.83
CA ASP A 179 11.57 -12.33 -5.96
C ASP A 179 10.87 -12.19 -7.33
N LEU A 180 9.62 -11.69 -7.36
CA LEU A 180 8.94 -11.31 -8.60
C LEU A 180 9.73 -10.31 -9.44
N ALA A 181 10.52 -9.43 -8.83
CA ALA A 181 11.42 -8.53 -9.58
C ALA A 181 12.45 -9.34 -10.40
N ALA A 182 13.04 -10.37 -9.80
CA ALA A 182 14.02 -11.24 -10.48
C ALA A 182 13.35 -12.06 -11.58
N THR A 183 12.18 -12.62 -11.32
CA THR A 183 11.39 -13.36 -12.32
C THR A 183 11.01 -12.46 -13.51
N GLY A 184 10.56 -11.23 -13.23
CA GLY A 184 10.20 -10.28 -14.28
C GLY A 184 11.39 -9.83 -15.12
N LEU A 185 12.54 -9.54 -14.48
CA LEU A 185 13.78 -9.24 -15.18
C LEU A 185 14.24 -10.40 -16.07
N PHE A 186 14.14 -11.64 -15.59
CA PHE A 186 14.47 -12.83 -16.35
C PHE A 186 13.53 -13.02 -17.57
N ALA A 187 12.23 -12.81 -17.39
CA ALA A 187 11.26 -12.86 -18.48
C ALA A 187 11.57 -11.83 -19.59
N LEU A 188 11.91 -10.60 -19.20
CA LEU A 188 12.33 -9.55 -20.13
C LEU A 188 13.64 -9.89 -20.85
N ALA A 189 14.62 -10.46 -20.13
CA ALA A 189 15.88 -10.90 -20.71
C ALA A 189 15.67 -11.98 -21.78
N ARG A 190 14.82 -12.97 -21.51
CA ARG A 190 14.45 -14.02 -22.49
C ARG A 190 13.77 -13.45 -23.73
N GLN A 191 12.82 -12.52 -23.57
CA GLN A 191 12.19 -11.84 -24.71
C GLN A 191 13.18 -11.06 -25.59
N ARG A 192 14.30 -10.62 -25.02
CA ARG A 192 15.36 -9.89 -25.73
C ARG A 192 16.51 -10.78 -26.21
N GLY A 193 16.44 -12.10 -25.98
CA GLY A 193 17.49 -13.04 -26.37
C GLY A 193 18.79 -12.90 -25.56
N LEU A 194 18.69 -12.42 -24.31
CA LEU A 194 19.84 -12.21 -23.41
C LEU A 194 20.06 -13.35 -22.40
N ALA A 195 19.11 -14.28 -22.28
CA ALA A 195 19.12 -15.42 -21.37
C ALA A 195 18.39 -16.62 -21.99
#